data_AF-A0AAW2ANQ5-F1
#
_entry.id   AF-A0AAW2ANQ5-F1
#
_cell.length_a   1.000
_cell.length_b   1.000
_cell.length_c   1.000
_cell.angle_alpha   90.00
_cell.angle_beta   90.00
_cell.angle_gamma   90.00
#
_symmetry.space_group_name_H-M   'P 1'
#
loop_
_entity.id
_entity.type
_entity.pdbx_description
1 polymer ?
#
loop_
_entity_poly.entity_id
_entity_poly.type
_entity_poly.pdbx_seq_one_letter_code
_entity_poly.pdbx_strand_id
1 'polypeptide(L)'
;MYDSKFASEHGLKWRNERLDTSLLNTDRGKCKHLMSKLETFMIQLEGGDKLRAMKRLEVPPMDKTPKVEVWIMFRTGFSCGLILAFLTILIFRVFNETDLELLKPQLQLYKGSFLLIEFLFLIGLNLYCFNTSAINHTLIFGLDPREHISCYHIFEMAGGLTMCWCSSVLASLHPPVLSIPQQLHPLLFHSFLLFLLLNPFSIFHAQARRWLMVTMCKVLAAPFQPVGFAECWLADQFNSLSPLFLGLRDLLCYYTYQINWRDMWSDSLPSAVSLDCGQYSMAVTCLIQCFPPWLRLAQCLRCFWDTGHTLHLLNAGKYFTVFLMVTFAGLYNMARERSALLEEGRIYLYIWAVVTCMGVLVTVSWDLRMDWGLLQGNGLLKDELVYSQQ
;
A
#
# COMPACT_ATOMS: atom_id res chain seq x y z
N MET A 1 31.00 -12.46 1.46
CA MET A 1 30.52 -11.35 2.31
C MET A 1 29.71 -11.85 3.49
N TYR A 2 28.67 -12.67 3.29
CA TYR A 2 27.93 -13.33 4.38
C TYR A 2 28.86 -14.05 5.38
N ASP A 3 29.63 -15.03 4.91
CA ASP A 3 30.56 -15.82 5.74
C ASP A 3 31.56 -14.97 6.52
N SER A 4 32.08 -13.90 5.90
CA SER A 4 33.00 -12.95 6.54
C SER A 4 32.33 -12.05 7.59
N LYS A 5 31.06 -11.66 7.40
CA LYS A 5 30.31 -10.86 8.38
C LYS A 5 29.86 -11.67 9.59
N PHE A 6 29.62 -12.97 9.39
CA PHE A 6 29.02 -13.84 10.41
C PHE A 6 29.97 -14.94 10.90
N ALA A 7 31.26 -14.89 10.54
CA ALA A 7 32.26 -15.90 10.88
C ALA A 7 31.75 -17.35 10.70
N SER A 8 31.10 -17.61 9.56
CA SER A 8 30.36 -18.84 9.26
C SER A 8 30.80 -19.40 7.90
N GLU A 9 30.61 -20.70 7.66
CA GLU A 9 30.83 -21.33 6.34
C GLU A 9 29.51 -21.66 5.61
N HIS A 10 28.36 -21.30 6.21
CA HIS A 10 27.05 -21.64 5.65
C HIS A 10 26.81 -21.03 4.26
N GLY A 11 27.28 -19.82 4.01
CA GLY A 11 27.14 -19.17 2.71
C GLY A 11 27.91 -19.92 1.62
N LEU A 12 29.14 -20.36 1.92
CA LEU A 12 29.95 -21.18 1.03
C LEU A 12 29.29 -22.54 0.79
N LYS A 13 28.78 -23.19 1.84
CA LYS A 13 28.10 -24.48 1.73
C LYS A 13 26.83 -24.37 0.87
N TRP A 14 25.98 -23.39 1.15
CA TRP A 14 24.76 -23.14 0.38
C TRP A 14 25.09 -22.85 -1.09
N ARG A 15 26.14 -22.04 -1.35
CA ARG A 15 26.61 -21.77 -2.71
C ARG A 15 27.00 -23.07 -3.42
N ASN A 16 27.82 -23.91 -2.80
CA ASN A 16 28.27 -25.16 -3.40
C ASN A 16 27.08 -26.08 -3.70
N GLU A 17 26.14 -26.21 -2.76
CA GLU A 17 25.02 -27.15 -2.85
C GLU A 17 23.89 -26.69 -3.77
N ARG A 18 23.65 -25.38 -3.88
CA ARG A 18 22.52 -24.81 -4.61
C ARG A 18 22.93 -24.07 -5.86
N LEU A 19 23.92 -23.20 -5.76
CA LEU A 19 24.33 -22.33 -6.87
C LEU A 19 25.23 -23.10 -7.85
N ASP A 20 26.26 -23.77 -7.34
CA ASP A 20 27.26 -24.40 -8.20
C ASP A 20 26.75 -25.67 -8.89
N THR A 21 25.78 -26.36 -8.27
CA THR A 21 25.04 -27.49 -8.85
C THR A 21 23.86 -27.07 -9.73
N SER A 22 23.45 -25.80 -9.69
CA SER A 22 22.29 -25.33 -10.45
C SER A 22 22.52 -25.50 -11.96
N LEU A 23 21.41 -25.70 -12.70
CA LEU A 23 21.39 -25.67 -14.17
C LEU A 23 22.04 -24.41 -14.75
N LEU A 24 21.94 -23.29 -14.02
CA LEU A 24 22.53 -22.01 -14.38
C LEU A 24 24.07 -22.06 -14.41
N ASN A 25 24.69 -22.84 -13.52
CA ASN A 25 26.15 -22.98 -13.46
C ASN A 25 26.67 -24.21 -14.23
N THR A 26 25.91 -25.30 -14.29
CA THR A 26 26.33 -26.56 -14.93
C THR A 26 26.11 -26.55 -16.45
N ASP A 27 25.04 -25.92 -16.94
CA ASP A 27 24.74 -25.80 -18.38
C ASP A 27 25.17 -24.42 -18.93
N ARG A 28 26.45 -24.07 -18.73
CA ARG A 28 27.02 -22.82 -19.26
C ARG A 28 26.89 -22.73 -20.79
N GLY A 29 26.84 -23.87 -21.47
CA GLY A 29 26.64 -23.98 -22.91
C GLY A 29 25.28 -23.42 -23.34
N LYS A 30 24.18 -23.89 -22.74
CA LYS A 30 22.86 -23.31 -23.00
C LYS A 30 22.77 -21.86 -22.58
N CYS A 31 23.35 -21.48 -21.44
CA CYS A 31 23.31 -20.09 -20.99
C CYS A 31 24.00 -19.16 -21.99
N LYS A 32 25.21 -19.50 -22.45
CA LYS A 32 25.91 -18.75 -23.50
C LYS A 32 25.13 -18.73 -24.82
N HIS A 33 24.52 -19.84 -25.20
CA HIS A 33 23.67 -19.89 -26.39
C HIS A 33 22.45 -18.96 -26.27
N LEU A 34 21.78 -18.96 -25.12
CA LEU A 34 20.64 -18.08 -24.85
C LEU A 34 21.05 -16.61 -24.86
N MET A 35 22.20 -16.28 -24.25
CA MET A 35 22.78 -14.93 -24.28
C MET A 35 23.07 -14.48 -25.71
N SER A 36 23.77 -15.31 -26.51
CA SER A 36 24.06 -14.99 -27.91
C SER A 36 22.79 -14.83 -28.76
N LYS A 37 21.77 -15.66 -28.52
CA LYS A 37 20.47 -15.54 -29.18
C LYS A 37 19.77 -14.23 -28.80
N LEU A 38 19.80 -13.86 -27.51
CA LEU A 38 19.23 -12.62 -27.00
C LEU A 38 19.96 -11.39 -27.57
N GLU A 39 21.29 -11.41 -27.62
CA GLU A 39 22.12 -10.37 -28.24
C GLU A 39 21.75 -10.17 -29.71
N THR A 40 21.67 -11.25 -30.48
CA THR A 40 21.31 -11.21 -31.90
C THR A 40 19.91 -10.65 -32.10
N PHE A 41 18.96 -11.10 -31.28
CA PHE A 41 17.58 -10.62 -31.30
C PHE A 41 17.48 -9.12 -30.94
N MET A 42 18.23 -8.68 -29.93
CA MET A 42 18.24 -7.27 -29.52
C MET A 42 18.86 -6.36 -30.58
N ILE A 43 19.91 -6.82 -31.26
CA ILE A 43 20.50 -6.10 -32.41
C ILE A 43 19.47 -5.92 -33.52
N GLN A 44 18.65 -6.94 -33.81
CA GLN A 44 17.57 -6.83 -34.80
C GLN A 44 16.50 -5.82 -34.37
N LEU A 45 16.11 -5.81 -33.08
CA LEU A 45 15.13 -4.85 -32.55
C LEU A 45 15.62 -3.40 -32.59
N GLU A 46 16.92 -3.16 -32.38
CA GLU A 46 17.53 -1.82 -32.46
C GLU A 46 17.93 -1.43 -33.89
N GLY A 47 17.39 -2.09 -34.92
CA GLY A 47 17.63 -1.74 -36.32
C GLY A 47 19.07 -1.97 -36.79
N GLY A 48 19.79 -2.90 -36.15
CA GLY A 48 21.19 -3.21 -36.45
C GLY A 48 22.22 -2.45 -35.59
N ASP A 49 21.79 -1.53 -34.71
CA ASP A 49 22.69 -0.80 -33.82
C ASP A 49 23.17 -1.69 -32.65
N LYS A 50 24.33 -2.32 -32.86
CA LYS A 50 24.96 -3.21 -31.86
C LYS A 50 25.31 -2.49 -30.56
N LEU A 51 25.79 -1.25 -30.62
CA LEU A 51 26.16 -0.49 -29.42
C LEU A 51 24.94 -0.21 -28.56
N ARG A 52 23.85 0.25 -29.18
CA ARG A 52 22.59 0.49 -28.46
C ARG A 52 21.98 -0.80 -27.91
N ALA A 53 22.03 -1.90 -28.67
CA ALA A 53 21.55 -3.21 -28.23
C ALA A 53 22.32 -3.73 -27.01
N MET A 54 23.66 -3.74 -27.06
CA MET A 54 24.49 -4.19 -25.92
C MET A 54 24.29 -3.27 -24.72
N LYS A 55 24.23 -1.95 -24.94
CA LYS A 55 23.96 -0.97 -23.90
C LYS A 55 22.59 -1.19 -23.24
N ARG A 56 21.59 -1.77 -23.91
CA ARG A 56 20.28 -2.12 -23.30
C ARG A 56 20.32 -3.45 -22.53
N LEU A 57 21.17 -4.39 -22.95
CA LEU A 57 21.34 -5.69 -22.28
C LEU A 57 22.20 -5.60 -21.02
N GLU A 58 23.10 -4.63 -20.92
CA GLU A 58 23.89 -4.41 -19.71
C GLU A 58 23.01 -4.12 -18.50
N VAL A 59 23.20 -4.84 -17.40
CA VAL A 59 22.56 -4.51 -16.14
C VAL A 59 23.44 -3.49 -15.41
N PRO A 60 22.92 -2.31 -15.02
CA PRO A 60 23.68 -1.35 -14.25
C PRO A 60 24.22 -2.00 -12.96
N PRO A 61 25.48 -1.74 -12.57
CA PRO A 61 26.03 -2.31 -11.34
C PRO A 61 25.23 -1.84 -10.11
N MET A 62 24.87 -2.81 -9.27
CA MET A 62 24.03 -2.68 -8.06
C MET A 62 24.54 -1.65 -7.05
N ASP A 63 25.85 -1.44 -6.96
CA ASP A 63 26.50 -0.66 -5.89
C ASP A 63 26.43 0.86 -6.06
N LYS A 64 25.82 1.35 -7.14
CA LYS A 64 25.56 2.78 -7.25
C LYS A 64 24.19 3.04 -6.69
N THR A 65 24.10 3.18 -5.36
CA THR A 65 23.06 4.06 -4.77
C THR A 65 23.01 5.30 -5.66
N PRO A 66 21.86 5.64 -6.27
CA PRO A 66 21.77 6.85 -7.07
C PRO A 66 22.39 7.96 -6.23
N LYS A 67 23.39 8.68 -6.75
CA LYS A 67 23.96 9.82 -6.02
C LYS A 67 22.78 10.69 -5.68
N VAL A 68 22.38 10.67 -4.40
CA VAL A 68 21.19 11.39 -3.96
C VAL A 68 21.51 12.83 -4.24
N GLU A 69 20.76 13.45 -5.14
CA GLU A 69 21.00 14.84 -5.46
C GLU A 69 20.85 15.62 -4.16
N VAL A 70 21.91 16.36 -3.79
CA VAL A 70 21.97 17.14 -2.53
C VAL A 70 20.71 17.98 -2.36
N TRP A 71 20.15 18.42 -3.48
CA TRP A 71 18.92 19.19 -3.55
C TRP A 71 17.69 18.46 -3.02
N ILE A 72 17.55 17.14 -3.27
CA ILE A 72 16.44 16.32 -2.75
C ILE A 72 16.52 16.21 -1.22
N MET A 73 17.72 16.04 -0.67
CA MET A 73 17.91 16.00 0.79
C MET A 73 17.55 17.34 1.43
N PHE A 74 17.98 18.45 0.83
CA PHE A 74 17.63 19.79 1.28
C PHE A 74 16.12 20.05 1.21
N ARG A 75 15.49 19.80 0.06
CA ARG A 75 14.04 19.81 -0.18
C ARG A 75 13.27 19.04 0.89
N THR A 76 13.70 17.81 1.17
CA THR A 76 13.06 16.92 2.13
C THR A 76 13.18 17.48 3.54
N GLY A 77 14.38 17.92 3.95
CA GLY A 77 14.59 18.56 5.25
C GLY A 77 13.79 19.86 5.43
N PHE A 78 13.74 20.71 4.40
CA PHE A 78 12.93 21.92 4.40
C PHE A 78 11.43 21.60 4.51
N SER A 79 10.96 20.59 3.76
CA SER A 79 9.57 20.12 3.84
C SER A 79 9.23 19.61 5.24
N CYS A 80 10.14 18.87 5.91
CA CYS A 80 9.94 18.45 7.29
C CYS A 80 9.73 19.64 8.25
N GLY A 81 10.54 20.70 8.11
CA GLY A 81 10.38 21.92 8.91
C GLY A 81 9.03 22.61 8.68
N LEU A 82 8.60 22.73 7.41
CA LEU A 82 7.29 23.30 7.08
C LEU A 82 6.12 22.43 7.58
N ILE A 83 6.23 21.11 7.49
CA ILE A 83 5.22 20.19 8.01
C ILE A 83 5.04 20.39 9.51
N LEU A 84 6.14 20.48 10.27
CA LEU A 84 6.08 20.75 11.71
C LEU A 84 5.36 22.08 11.99
N ALA A 85 5.67 23.15 11.24
CA ALA A 85 4.99 24.44 11.39
C ALA A 85 3.49 24.36 11.02
N PHE A 86 3.13 23.65 9.96
CA PHE A 86 1.72 23.48 9.60
C PHE A 86 0.95 22.66 10.62
N LEU A 87 1.55 21.59 11.15
CA LEU A 87 0.94 20.76 12.17
C LEU A 87 0.73 21.55 13.47
N THR A 88 1.68 22.39 13.89
CA THR A 88 1.48 23.23 15.09
C THR A 88 0.35 24.23 14.90
N ILE A 89 0.23 24.87 13.73
CA ILE A 89 -0.87 25.78 13.41
C ILE A 89 -2.21 25.02 13.40
N LEU A 90 -2.25 23.83 12.78
CA LEU A 90 -3.44 23.00 12.72
C LEU A 90 -3.90 22.56 14.11
N ILE A 91 -2.97 22.09 14.93
CA ILE A 91 -3.22 21.71 16.32
C ILE A 91 -3.77 22.92 17.10
N PHE A 92 -3.11 24.08 17.02
CA PHE A 92 -3.56 25.30 17.67
C PHE A 92 -4.96 25.72 17.21
N ARG A 93 -5.27 25.61 15.91
CA ARG A 93 -6.61 25.94 15.39
C ARG A 93 -7.67 25.00 15.93
N VAL A 94 -7.43 23.69 15.88
CA VAL A 94 -8.37 22.68 16.37
C VAL A 94 -8.65 22.84 17.87
N PHE A 95 -7.62 23.15 18.68
CA PHE A 95 -7.80 23.37 20.12
C PHE A 95 -8.59 24.63 20.48
N ASN A 96 -8.61 25.63 19.60
CA ASN A 96 -9.32 26.90 19.82
C ASN A 96 -10.66 27.00 19.09
N GLU A 97 -11.08 25.96 18.37
CA GLU A 97 -12.34 25.94 17.62
C GLU A 97 -13.51 25.55 18.55
N THR A 98 -14.47 26.46 18.73
CA THR A 98 -15.64 26.24 19.58
C THR A 98 -16.67 25.32 18.94
N ASP A 99 -16.76 25.32 17.60
CA ASP A 99 -17.77 24.61 16.82
C ASP A 99 -17.20 23.39 16.08
N LEU A 100 -16.23 22.71 16.69
CA LEU A 100 -15.56 21.55 16.06
C LEU A 100 -16.52 20.44 15.63
N GLU A 101 -17.62 20.23 16.35
CA GLU A 101 -18.65 19.24 15.99
C GLU A 101 -19.33 19.56 14.65
N LEU A 102 -19.43 20.84 14.24
CA LEU A 102 -19.96 21.22 12.93
C LEU A 102 -18.97 20.88 11.79
N LEU A 103 -17.67 20.98 12.06
CA LEU A 103 -16.60 20.75 11.08
C LEU A 103 -16.14 19.29 11.01
N LYS A 104 -16.52 18.48 12.00
CA LYS A 104 -16.18 17.06 12.11
C LYS A 104 -16.50 16.22 10.87
N PRO A 105 -17.65 16.37 10.18
CA PRO A 105 -17.91 15.65 8.93
C PRO A 105 -16.85 15.94 7.85
N GLN A 106 -16.41 17.19 7.73
CA GLN A 106 -15.39 17.60 6.75
C GLN A 106 -14.01 17.07 7.12
N LEU A 107 -13.65 17.11 8.41
CA LEU A 107 -12.39 16.55 8.90
C LEU A 107 -12.30 15.04 8.69
N GLN A 108 -13.43 14.32 8.83
CA GLN A 108 -13.49 12.88 8.58
C GLN A 108 -13.16 12.50 7.14
N LEU A 109 -13.44 13.38 6.16
CA LEU A 109 -13.11 13.15 4.74
C LEU A 109 -11.59 13.02 4.50
N TYR A 110 -10.76 13.58 5.39
CA TYR A 110 -9.30 13.52 5.27
C TYR A 110 -8.67 12.27 5.90
N LYS A 111 -9.43 11.46 6.66
CA LYS A 111 -8.89 10.29 7.36
C LYS A 111 -8.22 9.29 6.41
N GLY A 112 -8.90 8.98 5.30
CA GLY A 112 -8.40 8.01 4.32
C GLY A 112 -7.12 8.50 3.64
N SER A 113 -7.08 9.77 3.22
CA SER A 113 -5.91 10.33 2.55
C SER A 113 -4.74 10.61 3.49
N PHE A 114 -5.00 10.92 4.77
CA PHE A 114 -3.96 10.96 5.79
C PHE A 114 -3.26 9.59 5.93
N LEU A 115 -4.04 8.51 6.04
CA LEU A 115 -3.50 7.15 6.10
C LEU A 115 -2.69 6.80 4.85
N LEU A 116 -3.13 7.23 3.66
CA LEU A 116 -2.36 7.05 2.42
C LEU A 116 -0.99 7.74 2.47
N ILE A 117 -0.93 8.97 3.00
CA ILE A 117 0.33 9.72 3.14
C ILE A 117 1.27 9.05 4.14
N GLU A 118 0.75 8.63 5.31
CA GLU A 118 1.51 7.85 6.29
C GLU A 118 2.08 6.58 5.67
N PHE A 119 1.25 5.89 4.89
CA PHE A 119 1.64 4.67 4.19
C PHE A 119 2.78 4.90 3.17
N LEU A 120 2.81 6.05 2.49
CA LEU A 120 3.93 6.43 1.61
C LEU A 120 5.23 6.65 2.40
N PHE A 121 5.18 7.26 3.59
CA PHE A 121 6.36 7.37 4.46
C PHE A 121 6.86 5.99 4.87
N LEU A 122 5.97 5.07 5.23
CA LEU A 122 6.33 3.70 5.60
C LEU A 122 6.94 2.92 4.43
N ILE A 123 6.43 3.10 3.19
CA ILE A 123 7.09 2.55 1.99
C ILE A 123 8.49 3.14 1.83
N GLY A 124 8.65 4.46 1.99
CA GLY A 124 9.96 5.12 1.93
C GLY A 124 10.95 4.52 2.94
N LEU A 125 10.50 4.27 4.17
CA LEU A 125 11.29 3.64 5.22
C LEU A 125 11.64 2.18 4.89
N ASN A 126 10.68 1.40 4.39
CA ASN A 126 10.92 0.03 3.94
C ASN A 126 11.98 -0.02 2.83
N LEU A 127 11.88 0.83 1.82
CA LEU A 127 12.88 0.89 0.75
C LEU A 127 14.25 1.35 1.27
N TYR A 128 14.29 2.27 2.23
CA TYR A 128 15.55 2.65 2.89
C TYR A 128 16.17 1.45 3.62
N CYS A 129 15.40 0.70 4.40
CA CYS A 129 15.86 -0.52 5.08
C CYS A 129 16.32 -1.60 4.09
N PHE A 130 15.62 -1.76 2.96
CA PHE A 130 16.04 -2.69 1.91
C PHE A 130 17.39 -2.29 1.31
N ASN A 131 17.59 -1.00 1.06
CA ASN A 131 18.86 -0.49 0.53
C ASN A 131 20.01 -0.67 1.52
N THR A 132 19.81 -0.33 2.80
CA THR A 132 20.86 -0.50 3.82
C THR A 132 21.17 -1.97 4.10
N SER A 133 20.18 -2.85 3.92
CA SER A 133 20.33 -4.31 4.07
C SER A 133 20.78 -5.01 2.78
N ALA A 134 21.06 -4.27 1.70
CA ALA A 134 21.44 -4.79 0.38
C ALA A 134 20.41 -5.79 -0.23
N ILE A 135 19.12 -5.60 0.05
CA ILE A 135 18.02 -6.36 -0.55
C ILE A 135 17.71 -5.77 -1.94
N ASN A 136 17.73 -6.62 -2.96
CA ASN A 136 17.45 -6.22 -4.35
C ASN A 136 15.94 -6.05 -4.60
N HIS A 137 15.36 -5.01 -3.99
CA HIS A 137 13.94 -4.69 -4.13
C HIS A 137 13.56 -4.36 -5.58
N THR A 138 14.47 -3.76 -6.37
CA THR A 138 14.25 -3.47 -7.79
C THR A 138 13.95 -4.74 -8.58
N LEU A 139 14.71 -5.82 -8.36
CA LEU A 139 14.43 -7.12 -8.97
C LEU A 139 13.15 -7.75 -8.41
N ILE A 140 12.98 -7.76 -7.08
CA ILE A 140 11.84 -8.40 -6.40
C ILE A 140 10.50 -7.84 -6.90
N PHE A 141 10.43 -6.52 -7.08
CA PHE A 141 9.22 -5.82 -7.58
C PHE A 141 9.15 -5.73 -9.11
N GLY A 142 10.14 -6.27 -9.84
CA GLY A 142 10.20 -6.18 -11.30
C GLY A 142 10.27 -4.75 -11.83
N LEU A 143 10.93 -3.87 -11.08
CA LEU A 143 11.18 -2.47 -11.46
C LEU A 143 12.36 -2.39 -12.43
N ASP A 144 12.41 -1.31 -13.23
CA ASP A 144 13.53 -1.08 -14.13
C ASP A 144 14.80 -0.72 -13.32
N PRO A 145 15.90 -1.47 -13.45
CA PRO A 145 17.16 -1.16 -12.78
C PRO A 145 17.74 0.22 -13.10
N ARG A 146 17.42 0.78 -14.27
CA ARG A 146 17.97 2.06 -14.74
C ARG A 146 17.17 3.25 -14.25
N GLU A 147 15.86 3.08 -14.17
CA GLU A 147 14.91 4.14 -13.84
C GLU A 147 13.89 3.60 -12.84
N HIS A 148 14.22 3.71 -11.56
CA HIS A 148 13.30 3.43 -10.47
C HIS A 148 13.33 4.56 -9.45
N ILE A 149 12.21 4.72 -8.75
CA ILE A 149 12.08 5.72 -7.70
C ILE A 149 12.94 5.31 -6.50
N SER A 150 13.78 6.23 -6.00
CA SER A 150 14.53 5.98 -4.77
C SER A 150 13.68 6.29 -3.53
N CYS A 151 14.08 5.76 -2.36
CA CYS A 151 13.40 6.05 -1.09
C CYS A 151 13.30 7.55 -0.80
N TYR A 152 14.32 8.34 -1.15
CA TYR A 152 14.34 9.80 -0.97
C TYR A 152 13.28 10.52 -1.80
N HIS A 153 13.03 10.06 -3.04
CA HIS A 153 11.95 10.61 -3.86
C HIS A 153 10.57 10.28 -3.28
N ILE A 154 10.40 9.10 -2.68
CA ILE A 154 9.16 8.73 -1.98
C ILE A 154 8.95 9.63 -0.75
N PHE A 155 10.00 9.85 0.06
CA PHE A 155 9.92 10.76 1.21
C PHE A 155 9.60 12.19 0.79
N GLU A 156 10.22 12.68 -0.27
CA GLU A 156 9.93 14.01 -0.82
C GLU A 156 8.48 14.12 -1.29
N MET A 157 7.97 13.11 -2.01
CA MET A 157 6.57 13.07 -2.44
C MET A 157 5.63 13.03 -1.24
N ALA A 158 5.87 12.16 -0.26
CA ALA A 158 5.05 12.05 0.95
C ALA A 158 5.04 13.37 1.75
N GLY A 159 6.20 14.02 1.88
CA GLY A 159 6.32 15.33 2.51
C GLY A 159 5.56 16.42 1.76
N GLY A 160 5.68 16.46 0.42
CA GLY A 160 4.91 17.37 -0.43
C GLY A 160 3.40 17.19 -0.27
N LEU A 161 2.93 15.94 -0.32
CA LEU A 161 1.52 15.61 -0.10
C LEU A 161 1.04 15.97 1.31
N THR A 162 1.90 15.81 2.33
CA THR A 162 1.59 16.24 3.71
C THR A 162 1.37 17.74 3.79
N MET A 163 2.22 18.54 3.14
CA MET A 163 2.05 20.00 3.10
C MET A 163 0.74 20.40 2.41
N CYS A 164 0.42 19.77 1.27
CA CYS A 164 -0.85 19.98 0.58
C CYS A 164 -2.05 19.57 1.46
N TRP A 165 -1.94 18.44 2.15
CA TRP A 165 -2.95 17.93 3.07
C TRP A 165 -3.19 18.91 4.22
N CYS A 166 -2.14 19.35 4.92
CA CYS A 166 -2.25 20.30 6.02
C CYS A 166 -2.85 21.63 5.55
N SER A 167 -2.42 22.13 4.38
CA SER A 167 -2.96 23.36 3.80
C SER A 167 -4.45 23.24 3.47
N SER A 168 -4.86 22.09 2.94
CA SER A 168 -6.25 21.79 2.59
C SER A 168 -7.14 21.67 3.85
N VAL A 169 -6.64 20.99 4.89
CA VAL A 169 -7.34 20.90 6.18
C VAL A 169 -7.47 22.27 6.82
N LEU A 170 -6.39 23.05 6.90
CA LEU A 170 -6.43 24.42 7.43
C LEU A 170 -7.43 25.29 6.66
N ALA A 171 -7.41 25.24 5.33
CA ALA A 171 -8.33 26.00 4.51
C ALA A 171 -9.81 25.55 4.68
N SER A 172 -10.06 24.27 4.98
CA SER A 172 -11.41 23.80 5.35
C SER A 172 -11.88 24.30 6.72
N LEU A 173 -10.95 24.63 7.63
CA LEU A 173 -11.26 25.16 8.97
C LEU A 173 -11.39 26.68 9.01
N HIS A 174 -10.94 27.39 7.97
CA HIS A 174 -11.00 28.84 7.89
C HIS A 174 -12.16 29.31 7.03
N PRO A 175 -12.84 30.44 7.34
CA PRO A 175 -13.83 31.04 6.46
C PRO A 175 -13.33 31.15 5.01
N PRO A 176 -14.23 31.23 4.01
CA PRO A 176 -13.89 31.11 2.60
C PRO A 176 -12.58 31.83 2.22
N VAL A 177 -11.56 31.04 1.89
CA VAL A 177 -10.25 31.55 1.47
C VAL A 177 -10.30 31.73 -0.05
N LEU A 178 -9.92 32.90 -0.56
CA LEU A 178 -9.93 33.21 -2.00
C LEU A 178 -11.30 33.00 -2.67
N SER A 179 -12.40 33.24 -1.94
CA SER A 179 -13.78 32.98 -2.40
C SER A 179 -14.10 31.51 -2.69
N ILE A 180 -13.28 30.57 -2.18
CA ILE A 180 -13.54 29.13 -2.27
C ILE A 180 -14.26 28.68 -0.99
N PRO A 181 -15.47 28.10 -1.09
CA PRO A 181 -16.17 27.51 0.04
C PRO A 181 -15.35 26.46 0.78
N GLN A 182 -15.43 26.44 2.11
CA GLN A 182 -14.72 25.49 2.99
C GLN A 182 -14.90 24.04 2.54
N GLN A 183 -16.15 23.70 2.18
CA GLN A 183 -16.60 22.38 1.77
C GLN A 183 -15.89 21.86 0.52
N LEU A 184 -15.29 22.72 -0.33
CA LEU A 184 -14.62 22.29 -1.56
C LEU A 184 -13.17 21.84 -1.32
N HIS A 185 -12.53 22.26 -0.24
CA HIS A 185 -11.11 21.95 -0.01
C HIS A 185 -10.82 20.44 0.06
N PRO A 186 -11.62 19.60 0.76
CA PRO A 186 -11.41 18.15 0.73
C PRO A 186 -11.56 17.58 -0.69
N LEU A 187 -12.59 18.01 -1.45
CA LEU A 187 -12.80 17.56 -2.83
C LEU A 187 -11.63 17.93 -3.74
N LEU A 188 -11.14 19.17 -3.64
CA LEU A 188 -10.02 19.66 -4.43
C LEU A 188 -8.75 18.88 -4.13
N PHE A 189 -8.47 18.57 -2.87
CA PHE A 189 -7.31 17.78 -2.48
C PHE A 189 -7.39 16.33 -2.98
N HIS A 190 -8.53 15.66 -2.83
CA HIS A 190 -8.69 14.29 -3.35
C HIS A 190 -8.69 14.25 -4.88
N SER A 191 -9.25 15.27 -5.54
CA SER A 191 -9.17 15.44 -6.99
C SER A 191 -7.73 15.65 -7.45
N PHE A 192 -6.93 16.40 -6.69
CA PHE A 192 -5.50 16.58 -6.94
C PHE A 192 -4.72 15.27 -6.81
N LEU A 193 -4.99 14.45 -5.79
CA LEU A 193 -4.38 13.11 -5.66
C LEU A 193 -4.71 12.21 -6.86
N LEU A 194 -5.97 12.20 -7.28
CA LEU A 194 -6.41 11.42 -8.44
C LEU A 194 -5.77 11.93 -9.73
N PHE A 195 -5.71 13.25 -9.90
CA PHE A 195 -5.04 13.88 -11.03
C PHE A 195 -3.57 13.51 -11.07
N LEU A 196 -2.85 13.58 -9.95
CA LEU A 196 -1.44 13.16 -9.87
C LEU A 196 -1.27 11.71 -10.30
N LEU A 197 -2.10 10.79 -9.77
CA LEU A 197 -2.02 9.36 -10.08
C LEU A 197 -2.28 9.06 -11.56
N LEU A 198 -3.38 9.60 -12.11
CA LEU A 198 -3.84 9.33 -13.47
C LEU A 198 -3.11 10.15 -14.55
N ASN A 199 -2.30 11.14 -14.15
CA ASN A 199 -1.60 12.02 -15.07
C ASN A 199 -0.77 11.22 -16.10
N PRO A 200 -1.09 11.31 -17.40
CA PRO A 200 -0.38 10.57 -18.45
C PRO A 200 0.96 11.20 -18.84
N PHE A 201 1.19 12.48 -18.49
CA PHE A 201 2.40 13.21 -18.87
C PHE A 201 3.64 12.70 -18.13
N SER A 202 4.81 12.91 -18.72
CA SER A 202 6.13 12.47 -18.19
C SER A 202 6.61 13.21 -16.94
N ILE A 203 5.81 14.11 -16.38
CA ILE A 203 6.11 14.85 -15.13
C ILE A 203 5.78 14.02 -13.89
N PHE A 204 6.34 14.35 -12.72
CA PHE A 204 6.02 13.78 -11.38
C PHE A 204 6.23 12.25 -11.20
N HIS A 205 7.31 11.67 -11.73
CA HIS A 205 7.60 10.22 -11.65
C HIS A 205 6.61 9.33 -12.43
N ALA A 206 6.40 9.65 -13.70
CA ALA A 206 5.42 8.97 -14.57
C ALA A 206 5.61 7.44 -14.66
N GLN A 207 6.85 6.94 -14.60
CA GLN A 207 7.11 5.50 -14.64
C GLN A 207 6.62 4.77 -13.38
N ALA A 208 6.85 5.34 -12.19
CA ALA A 208 6.37 4.78 -10.94
C ALA A 208 4.83 4.75 -10.91
N ARG A 209 4.17 5.81 -11.40
CA ARG A 209 2.71 5.85 -11.51
C ARG A 209 2.17 4.81 -12.49
N ARG A 210 2.78 4.68 -13.67
CA ARG A 210 2.39 3.64 -14.64
C ARG A 210 2.58 2.24 -14.07
N TRP A 211 3.70 1.99 -13.38
CA TRP A 211 3.94 0.72 -12.71
C TRP A 211 2.86 0.43 -11.66
N LEU A 212 2.54 1.42 -10.81
CA LEU A 212 1.48 1.28 -9.80
C LEU A 212 0.13 0.97 -10.47
N MET A 213 -0.28 1.75 -11.46
CA MET A 213 -1.55 1.55 -12.18
C MET A 213 -1.63 0.17 -12.86
N VAL A 214 -0.58 -0.26 -13.55
CA VAL A 214 -0.53 -1.59 -14.17
C VAL A 214 -0.62 -2.69 -13.11
N THR A 215 0.09 -2.54 -12.00
CA THR A 215 0.06 -3.51 -10.89
C THR A 215 -1.32 -3.55 -10.25
N MET A 216 -1.97 -2.40 -10.03
CA MET A 216 -3.36 -2.32 -9.55
C MET A 216 -4.32 -3.06 -10.50
N CYS A 217 -4.22 -2.82 -11.80
CA CYS A 217 -5.05 -3.52 -12.79
C CYS A 217 -4.85 -5.04 -12.74
N LYS A 218 -3.62 -5.51 -12.58
CA LYS A 218 -3.35 -6.96 -12.43
C LYS A 218 -3.88 -7.53 -11.12
N VAL A 219 -3.80 -6.78 -10.02
CA VAL A 219 -4.42 -7.17 -8.74
C VAL A 219 -5.92 -7.35 -8.91
N LEU A 220 -6.60 -6.42 -9.60
CA LEU A 220 -8.04 -6.54 -9.90
C LEU A 220 -8.35 -7.72 -10.84
N ALA A 221 -7.44 -8.03 -11.76
CA ALA A 221 -7.54 -9.17 -12.68
C ALA A 221 -7.03 -10.50 -12.09
N ALA A 222 -6.73 -10.56 -10.79
CA ALA A 222 -6.11 -11.72 -10.14
C ALA A 222 -6.76 -13.10 -10.43
N PRO A 223 -8.10 -13.24 -10.54
CA PRO A 223 -8.70 -14.53 -10.90
C PRO A 223 -8.28 -15.05 -12.29
N PHE A 224 -7.90 -14.16 -13.20
CA PHE A 224 -7.74 -14.44 -14.63
C PHE A 224 -6.28 -14.48 -15.10
N GLN A 225 -5.32 -14.07 -14.28
CA GLN A 225 -3.90 -14.00 -14.66
C GLN A 225 -2.98 -14.57 -13.57
N PRO A 226 -1.79 -15.08 -13.94
CA PRO A 226 -0.77 -15.47 -12.97
C PRO A 226 -0.42 -14.31 -12.03
N VAL A 227 -0.28 -14.63 -10.76
CA VAL A 227 -0.02 -13.63 -9.72
C VAL A 227 1.47 -13.58 -9.41
N GLY A 228 2.09 -12.42 -9.63
CA GLY A 228 3.48 -12.18 -9.24
C GLY A 228 3.60 -11.64 -7.82
N PHE A 229 4.85 -11.42 -7.40
CA PHE A 229 5.15 -10.93 -6.05
C PHE A 229 4.65 -9.50 -5.84
N ALA A 230 4.85 -8.60 -6.82
CA ALA A 230 4.42 -7.21 -6.71
C ALA A 230 2.89 -7.09 -6.54
N GLU A 231 2.14 -7.91 -7.28
CA GLU A 231 0.68 -7.99 -7.18
C GLU A 231 0.24 -8.55 -5.82
N CYS A 232 0.91 -9.59 -5.30
CA CYS A 232 0.65 -10.10 -3.95
C CYS A 232 0.92 -9.04 -2.88
N TRP A 233 2.07 -8.38 -2.95
CA TRP A 233 2.47 -7.33 -2.01
C TRP A 233 1.46 -6.18 -2.01
N LEU A 234 1.10 -5.65 -3.17
CA LEU A 234 0.19 -4.51 -3.29
C LEU A 234 -1.21 -4.84 -2.76
N ALA A 235 -1.74 -6.02 -3.09
CA ALA A 235 -3.04 -6.46 -2.57
C ALA A 235 -3.01 -6.63 -1.04
N ASP A 236 -1.87 -7.01 -0.47
CA ASP A 236 -1.72 -7.13 0.98
C ASP A 236 -1.74 -5.75 1.63
N GLN A 237 -1.08 -4.77 1.00
CA GLN A 237 -1.13 -3.36 1.44
C GLN A 237 -2.56 -2.79 1.43
N PHE A 238 -3.40 -3.21 0.47
CA PHE A 238 -4.81 -2.79 0.44
C PHE A 238 -5.62 -3.22 1.66
N ASN A 239 -5.25 -4.30 2.34
CA ASN A 239 -5.93 -4.70 3.57
C ASN A 239 -5.72 -3.66 4.67
N SER A 240 -4.49 -3.15 4.81
CA SER A 240 -4.17 -2.05 5.74
C SER A 240 -4.79 -0.72 5.29
N LEU A 241 -4.97 -0.52 3.98
CA LEU A 241 -5.62 0.66 3.40
C LEU A 241 -7.16 0.53 3.30
N SER A 242 -7.80 -0.45 3.95
CA SER A 242 -9.27 -0.54 4.02
C SER A 242 -9.96 0.80 4.43
N PRO A 243 -9.44 1.57 5.42
CA PRO A 243 -10.00 2.87 5.78
C PRO A 243 -9.93 3.93 4.65
N LEU A 244 -8.99 3.81 3.71
CA LEU A 244 -8.92 4.69 2.53
C LEU A 244 -10.14 4.46 1.62
N PHE A 245 -10.49 3.20 1.35
CA PHE A 245 -11.65 2.88 0.50
C PHE A 245 -12.98 3.31 1.15
N LEU A 246 -13.10 3.15 2.48
CA LEU A 246 -14.23 3.69 3.24
C LEU A 246 -14.27 5.22 3.20
N GLY A 247 -13.12 5.89 3.34
CA GLY A 247 -13.02 7.34 3.22
C GLY A 247 -13.42 7.85 1.82
N LEU A 248 -13.10 7.11 0.76
CA LEU A 248 -13.55 7.45 -0.61
C LEU A 248 -15.07 7.34 -0.76
N ARG A 249 -15.69 6.33 -0.14
CA ARG A 249 -17.16 6.23 -0.07
C ARG A 249 -17.75 7.43 0.67
N ASP A 250 -17.17 7.79 1.82
CA ASP A 250 -17.60 8.92 2.64
C ASP A 250 -17.53 10.24 1.87
N LEU A 251 -16.42 10.45 1.15
CA LEU A 251 -16.24 11.57 0.25
C LEU A 251 -17.36 11.63 -0.80
N LEU A 252 -17.58 10.52 -1.53
CA LEU A 252 -18.63 10.46 -2.55
C LEU A 252 -20.00 10.78 -1.96
N CYS A 253 -20.35 10.12 -0.86
CA CYS A 253 -21.62 10.29 -0.17
C CYS A 253 -21.87 11.73 0.31
N TYR A 254 -20.85 12.36 0.90
CA TYR A 254 -20.91 13.75 1.34
C TYR A 254 -21.23 14.69 0.17
N TYR A 255 -20.54 14.55 -0.97
CA TYR A 255 -20.76 15.43 -2.12
C TYR A 255 -21.99 15.10 -2.97
N THR A 256 -22.52 13.88 -2.90
CA THR A 256 -23.72 13.49 -3.64
C THR A 256 -25.02 13.76 -2.89
N TYR A 257 -25.06 13.52 -1.57
CA TYR A 257 -26.32 13.54 -0.80
C TYR A 257 -26.41 14.69 0.20
N GLN A 258 -25.29 15.18 0.72
CA GLN A 258 -25.29 16.15 1.82
C GLN A 258 -25.03 17.59 1.36
N ILE A 259 -24.29 17.77 0.27
CA ILE A 259 -24.00 19.09 -0.29
C ILE A 259 -25.16 19.55 -1.19
N ASN A 260 -25.80 20.65 -0.80
CA ASN A 260 -26.64 21.42 -1.72
C ASN A 260 -25.77 22.38 -2.55
N TRP A 261 -25.46 21.98 -3.78
CA TRP A 261 -24.63 22.76 -4.71
C TRP A 261 -25.18 24.15 -5.02
N ARG A 262 -26.50 24.38 -4.87
CA ARG A 262 -27.13 25.69 -5.14
C ARG A 262 -26.83 26.71 -4.04
N ASP A 263 -26.73 26.27 -2.81
CA ASP A 263 -26.59 27.15 -1.64
C ASP A 263 -25.12 27.28 -1.20
N MET A 264 -24.19 26.58 -1.85
CA MET A 264 -22.77 26.53 -1.47
C MET A 264 -22.06 27.90 -1.48
N TRP A 265 -22.48 28.80 -2.37
CA TRP A 265 -21.97 30.18 -2.45
C TRP A 265 -22.82 31.19 -1.69
N SER A 266 -23.86 30.73 -0.99
CA SER A 266 -24.65 31.58 -0.11
C SER A 266 -24.02 31.62 1.28
N ASP A 267 -24.14 32.76 1.98
CA ASP A 267 -23.67 32.92 3.37
C ASP A 267 -24.52 32.14 4.40
N SER A 268 -25.32 31.17 3.96
CA SER A 268 -26.16 30.38 4.85
C SER A 268 -25.33 29.38 5.66
N LEU A 269 -25.66 29.25 6.96
CA LEU A 269 -24.94 28.38 7.89
C LEU A 269 -24.99 26.92 7.37
N PRO A 270 -23.86 26.18 7.38
CA PRO A 270 -23.87 24.78 7.02
C PRO A 270 -24.90 24.05 7.89
N SER A 271 -25.90 23.42 7.26
CA SER A 271 -26.84 22.55 7.99
C SER A 271 -26.04 21.42 8.64
N ALA A 272 -26.49 20.91 9.79
CA ALA A 272 -25.82 19.80 10.47
C ALA A 272 -25.69 18.61 9.51
N VAL A 273 -24.48 18.39 8.98
CA VAL A 273 -24.21 17.35 7.99
C VAL A 273 -23.99 16.02 8.71
N SER A 274 -24.81 15.04 8.39
CA SER A 274 -24.57 13.65 8.80
C SER A 274 -23.84 12.92 7.68
N LEU A 275 -22.93 11.99 8.00
CA LEU A 275 -22.31 11.09 7.01
C LEU A 275 -23.24 9.91 6.65
N ASP A 276 -24.55 10.09 6.76
CA ASP A 276 -25.50 9.03 6.46
C ASP A 276 -25.75 8.94 4.94
N CYS A 277 -25.40 7.80 4.36
CA CYS A 277 -25.49 7.51 2.93
C CYS A 277 -26.80 6.82 2.53
N GLY A 278 -27.82 6.91 3.38
CA GLY A 278 -29.15 6.37 3.13
C GLY A 278 -29.24 4.85 3.34
N GLN A 279 -30.35 4.27 2.88
CA GLN A 279 -30.81 2.92 3.28
C GLN A 279 -29.84 1.76 2.96
N TYR A 280 -28.96 1.89 1.96
CA TYR A 280 -28.00 0.83 1.58
C TYR A 280 -26.61 1.01 2.19
N SER A 281 -26.42 2.02 3.05
CA SER A 281 -25.11 2.38 3.63
C SER A 281 -24.38 1.20 4.27
N MET A 282 -25.08 0.36 5.05
CA MET A 282 -24.47 -0.78 5.74
C MET A 282 -23.96 -1.87 4.77
N ALA A 283 -24.78 -2.28 3.81
CA ALA A 283 -24.40 -3.32 2.85
C ALA A 283 -23.20 -2.88 2.00
N VAL A 284 -23.21 -1.63 1.52
CA VAL A 284 -22.10 -1.04 0.78
C VAL A 284 -20.84 -0.96 1.65
N THR A 285 -20.97 -0.60 2.94
CA THR A 285 -19.85 -0.62 3.90
C THR A 285 -19.21 -2.00 3.99
N CYS A 286 -20.02 -3.04 4.15
CA CYS A 286 -19.54 -4.42 4.26
C CYS A 286 -18.84 -4.87 2.97
N LEU A 287 -19.39 -4.55 1.80
CA LEU A 287 -18.79 -4.87 0.51
C LEU A 287 -17.42 -4.20 0.32
N ILE A 288 -17.30 -2.91 0.68
CA ILE A 288 -16.04 -2.17 0.60
C ILE A 288 -15.01 -2.74 1.57
N GLN A 289 -15.41 -3.11 2.79
CA GLN A 289 -14.50 -3.75 3.75
C GLN A 289 -14.05 -5.13 3.29
N CYS A 290 -14.91 -5.89 2.61
CA CYS A 290 -14.56 -7.20 2.05
C CYS A 290 -13.73 -7.09 0.77
N PHE A 291 -13.64 -5.92 0.14
CA PHE A 291 -12.96 -5.79 -1.15
C PHE A 291 -11.46 -6.08 -1.09
N PRO A 292 -10.65 -5.48 -0.20
CA PRO A 292 -9.24 -5.85 -0.06
C PRO A 292 -8.95 -7.34 0.28
N PRO A 293 -9.62 -7.96 1.28
CA PRO A 293 -9.39 -9.37 1.57
C PRO A 293 -9.88 -10.28 0.45
N TRP A 294 -10.88 -9.86 -0.34
CA TRP A 294 -11.30 -10.58 -1.54
C TRP A 294 -10.21 -10.64 -2.60
N LEU A 295 -9.49 -9.55 -2.84
CA LEU A 295 -8.37 -9.54 -3.79
C LEU A 295 -7.30 -10.55 -3.39
N ARG A 296 -6.95 -10.61 -2.10
CA ARG A 296 -5.98 -11.59 -1.59
C ARG A 296 -6.50 -13.02 -1.61
N LEU A 297 -7.77 -13.23 -1.27
CA LEU A 297 -8.42 -14.53 -1.38
C LEU A 297 -8.35 -15.04 -2.83
N ALA A 298 -8.73 -14.21 -3.80
CA ALA A 298 -8.72 -14.53 -5.22
C ALA A 298 -7.29 -14.87 -5.70
N GLN A 299 -6.29 -14.08 -5.32
CA GLN A 299 -4.89 -14.36 -5.63
C GLN A 299 -4.42 -15.70 -5.06
N CYS A 300 -4.74 -15.99 -3.79
CA CYS A 300 -4.34 -17.23 -3.15
C CYS A 300 -4.99 -18.46 -3.81
N LEU A 301 -6.28 -18.36 -4.16
CA LEU A 301 -6.98 -19.42 -4.91
C LEU A 301 -6.38 -19.63 -6.31
N ARG A 302 -6.02 -18.55 -7.01
CA ARG A 302 -5.32 -18.63 -8.29
C ARG A 302 -3.98 -19.34 -8.16
N CYS A 303 -3.14 -18.95 -7.20
CA CYS A 303 -1.86 -19.61 -6.94
C CYS A 303 -2.02 -21.08 -6.57
N PHE A 304 -3.07 -21.44 -5.81
CA PHE A 304 -3.39 -22.83 -5.52
C PHE A 304 -3.73 -23.62 -6.79
N TRP A 305 -4.56 -23.07 -7.68
CA TRP A 305 -4.87 -23.74 -8.95
C TRP A 305 -3.66 -23.88 -9.87
N ASP A 306 -2.76 -22.89 -9.89
CA ASP A 306 -1.56 -22.91 -10.73
C ASP A 306 -0.51 -23.92 -10.26
N THR A 307 -0.37 -24.10 -8.95
CA THR A 307 0.76 -24.85 -8.38
C THR A 307 0.37 -26.16 -7.68
N GLY A 308 -0.89 -26.30 -7.27
CA GLY A 308 -1.37 -27.40 -6.43
C GLY A 308 -0.91 -27.35 -4.96
N HIS A 309 -0.13 -26.35 -4.54
CA HIS A 309 0.40 -26.28 -3.18
C HIS A 309 -0.66 -25.82 -2.17
N THR A 310 -1.00 -26.70 -1.23
CA THR A 310 -2.04 -26.47 -0.19
C THR A 310 -1.76 -25.27 0.72
N LEU A 311 -0.50 -24.82 0.82
CA LEU A 311 -0.14 -23.62 1.57
C LEU A 311 -0.88 -22.37 1.05
N HIS A 312 -1.10 -22.26 -0.26
CA HIS A 312 -1.88 -21.16 -0.83
C HIS A 312 -3.35 -21.22 -0.39
N LEU A 313 -3.93 -22.41 -0.27
CA LEU A 313 -5.29 -22.58 0.22
C LEU A 313 -5.42 -22.22 1.70
N LEU A 314 -4.43 -22.55 2.53
CA LEU A 314 -4.40 -22.11 3.93
C LEU A 314 -4.31 -20.59 4.04
N ASN A 315 -3.50 -19.94 3.18
CA ASN A 315 -3.44 -18.48 3.12
C ASN A 315 -4.76 -17.87 2.65
N ALA A 316 -5.45 -18.51 1.70
CA ALA A 316 -6.81 -18.11 1.31
C ALA A 316 -7.77 -18.17 2.52
N GLY A 317 -7.66 -19.21 3.36
CA GLY A 317 -8.39 -19.34 4.62
C GLY A 317 -8.17 -18.18 5.58
N LYS A 318 -6.92 -17.67 5.70
CA LYS A 318 -6.61 -16.47 6.50
C LYS A 318 -7.49 -15.29 6.10
N TYR A 319 -7.51 -14.95 4.81
CA TYR A 319 -8.32 -13.83 4.31
C TYR A 319 -9.83 -14.12 4.37
N PHE A 320 -10.25 -15.39 4.27
CA PHE A 320 -11.65 -15.77 4.44
C PHE A 320 -12.19 -15.43 5.85
N THR A 321 -11.37 -15.50 6.90
CA THR A 321 -11.81 -15.13 8.25
C THR A 321 -12.25 -13.66 8.35
N VAL A 322 -11.72 -12.78 7.50
CA VAL A 322 -12.12 -11.36 7.45
C VAL A 322 -13.57 -11.22 6.96
N PHE A 323 -14.01 -12.04 6.00
CA PHE A 323 -15.39 -12.03 5.53
C PHE A 323 -16.36 -12.41 6.64
N LEU A 324 -16.02 -13.43 7.44
CA LEU A 324 -16.84 -13.81 8.59
C LEU A 324 -16.91 -12.66 9.60
N MET A 325 -15.77 -12.04 9.92
CA MET A 325 -15.70 -10.91 10.84
C MET A 325 -16.56 -9.73 10.38
N VAL A 326 -16.45 -9.31 9.11
CA VAL A 326 -17.26 -8.22 8.54
C VAL A 326 -18.75 -8.57 8.50
N THR A 327 -19.09 -9.82 8.15
CA THR A 327 -20.49 -10.26 8.08
C THR A 327 -21.16 -10.18 9.44
N PHE A 328 -20.54 -10.73 10.50
CA PHE A 328 -21.12 -10.69 11.84
C PHE A 328 -21.09 -9.30 12.46
N ALA A 329 -20.10 -8.46 12.14
CA ALA A 329 -20.13 -7.04 12.50
C ALA A 329 -21.32 -6.30 11.86
N GLY A 330 -21.59 -6.56 10.57
CA GLY A 330 -22.73 -5.99 9.85
C GLY A 330 -24.07 -6.44 10.43
N LEU A 331 -24.23 -7.74 10.70
CA LEU A 331 -25.44 -8.30 11.34
C LEU A 331 -25.67 -7.71 12.73
N TYR A 332 -24.61 -7.58 13.55
CA TYR A 332 -24.69 -6.94 14.85
C TYR A 332 -25.17 -5.49 14.75
N ASN A 333 -24.59 -4.69 13.84
CA ASN A 333 -24.98 -3.30 13.68
C ASN A 333 -26.44 -3.16 13.18
N MET A 334 -26.87 -4.03 12.26
CA MET A 334 -28.25 -4.05 11.77
C MET A 334 -29.26 -4.42 12.86
N ALA A 335 -28.93 -5.42 13.70
CA ALA A 335 -29.77 -5.79 14.83
C ALA A 335 -29.86 -4.66 15.87
N ARG A 336 -28.74 -3.97 16.12
CA ARG A 336 -28.68 -2.82 17.03
C ARG A 336 -29.55 -1.65 16.56
N GLU A 337 -29.54 -1.33 15.27
CA GLU A 337 -30.34 -0.23 14.69
C GLU A 337 -31.85 -0.52 14.73
N ARG A 338 -32.26 -1.77 14.53
CA ARG A 338 -33.69 -2.14 14.51
C ARG A 338 -34.38 -2.11 15.87
N SER A 339 -33.66 -1.82 16.97
CA SER A 339 -34.19 -1.79 18.34
C SER A 339 -34.91 -3.08 18.78
N ALA A 340 -34.81 -4.15 17.98
CA ALA A 340 -35.61 -5.35 18.10
C ALA A 340 -34.69 -6.51 18.48
N LEU A 341 -35.03 -7.14 19.61
CA LEU A 341 -34.39 -8.34 20.18
C LEU A 341 -32.96 -8.11 20.71
N LEU A 342 -32.89 -7.65 21.96
CA LEU A 342 -31.68 -7.69 22.81
C LEU A 342 -30.96 -9.05 22.73
N GLU A 343 -31.69 -10.16 22.53
CA GLU A 343 -31.10 -11.50 22.41
C GLU A 343 -30.41 -11.76 21.07
N GLU A 344 -31.02 -11.41 19.93
CA GLU A 344 -30.40 -11.58 18.60
C GLU A 344 -29.13 -10.73 18.46
N GLY A 345 -29.19 -9.47 18.90
CA GLY A 345 -28.01 -8.60 18.91
C GLY A 345 -26.88 -9.15 19.77
N ARG A 346 -27.18 -9.79 20.92
CA ARG A 346 -26.18 -10.47 21.76
C ARG A 346 -25.58 -11.67 21.05
N ILE A 347 -26.37 -12.49 20.36
CA ILE A 347 -25.87 -13.65 19.61
C ILE A 347 -24.89 -13.19 18.52
N TYR A 348 -25.25 -12.20 17.70
CA TYR A 348 -24.35 -11.67 16.67
C TYR A 348 -23.09 -11.06 17.28
N LEU A 349 -23.19 -10.37 18.42
CA LEU A 349 -22.03 -9.85 19.14
C LEU A 349 -21.08 -10.96 19.60
N TYR A 350 -21.61 -12.05 20.19
CA TYR A 350 -20.79 -13.19 20.62
C TYR A 350 -20.11 -13.87 19.45
N ILE A 351 -20.85 -14.12 18.35
CA ILE A 351 -20.26 -14.73 17.15
C ILE A 351 -19.21 -13.80 16.56
N TRP A 352 -19.50 -12.49 16.43
CA TRP A 352 -18.55 -11.49 15.95
C TRP A 352 -17.27 -11.49 16.80
N ALA A 353 -17.39 -11.52 18.12
CA ALA A 353 -16.24 -11.60 19.04
C ALA A 353 -15.41 -12.87 18.79
N VAL A 354 -16.06 -14.05 18.71
CA VAL A 354 -15.38 -15.33 18.49
C VAL A 354 -14.66 -15.34 17.13
N VAL A 355 -15.33 -14.97 16.03
CA VAL A 355 -14.70 -14.96 14.71
C VAL A 355 -13.58 -13.93 14.62
N THR A 356 -13.70 -12.80 15.32
CA THR A 356 -12.62 -11.79 15.40
C THR A 356 -11.42 -12.33 16.16
N CYS A 357 -11.63 -12.94 17.33
CA CYS A 357 -10.55 -13.57 18.10
C CYS A 357 -9.86 -14.67 17.30
N MET A 358 -10.62 -15.54 16.64
CA MET A 358 -10.06 -16.57 15.77
C MET A 358 -9.29 -15.97 14.60
N GLY A 359 -9.82 -14.96 13.92
CA GLY A 359 -9.15 -14.29 12.81
C GLY A 359 -7.82 -13.66 13.23
N VAL A 360 -7.80 -12.99 14.39
CA VAL A 360 -6.57 -12.44 14.98
C VAL A 360 -5.56 -13.54 15.27
N LEU A 361 -5.97 -14.63 15.93
CA LEU A 361 -5.08 -15.75 16.23
C LEU A 361 -4.51 -16.39 14.96
N VAL A 362 -5.33 -16.61 13.93
CA VAL A 362 -4.89 -17.16 12.64
C VAL A 362 -3.89 -16.22 11.97
N THR A 363 -4.18 -14.92 11.94
CA THR A 363 -3.34 -13.93 11.26
C THR A 363 -2.00 -13.73 11.97
N VAL A 364 -2.02 -13.54 13.29
CA VAL A 364 -0.79 -13.40 14.10
C VAL A 364 0.04 -14.67 14.04
N SER A 365 -0.58 -15.85 14.12
CA SER A 365 0.15 -17.12 13.99
C SER A 365 0.78 -17.26 12.60
N TRP A 366 0.07 -16.82 11.55
CA TRP A 366 0.59 -16.81 10.19
C TRP A 366 1.79 -15.87 10.05
N ASP A 367 1.67 -14.63 10.51
CA ASP A 367 2.72 -13.64 10.35
C ASP A 367 3.98 -14.05 11.13
N LEU A 368 3.83 -14.49 12.39
CA LEU A 368 4.94 -14.97 13.20
C LEU A 368 5.58 -16.22 12.59
N ARG A 369 4.78 -17.25 12.25
CA ARG A 369 5.31 -18.55 11.88
C ARG A 369 5.66 -18.68 10.41
N MET A 370 4.81 -18.21 9.51
CA MET A 370 4.96 -18.43 8.07
C MET A 370 5.74 -17.32 7.41
N ASP A 371 5.34 -16.06 7.63
CA ASP A 371 5.95 -14.93 6.93
C ASP A 371 7.29 -14.53 7.55
N TRP A 372 7.36 -14.49 8.90
CA TRP A 372 8.60 -14.19 9.60
C TRP A 372 9.43 -15.44 9.89
N GLY A 373 8.85 -16.64 9.91
CA GLY A 373 9.57 -17.87 10.23
C GLY A 373 9.95 -18.03 11.70
N LEU A 374 9.42 -17.19 12.60
CA LEU A 374 9.59 -17.33 14.05
C LEU A 374 8.80 -18.55 14.57
N LEU A 375 9.07 -19.00 15.79
CA LEU A 375 8.38 -20.15 16.40
C LEU A 375 8.52 -21.49 15.64
N GLN A 376 9.52 -21.60 14.76
CA GLN A 376 9.80 -22.85 14.04
C GLN A 376 10.88 -23.68 14.74
N GLY A 377 11.83 -23.02 15.43
CA GLY A 377 13.05 -23.65 15.97
C GLY A 377 13.39 -23.27 17.41
N ASN A 378 14.65 -22.89 17.66
CA ASN A 378 15.27 -22.65 18.98
C ASN A 378 14.47 -21.66 19.87
N GLY A 379 13.47 -22.19 20.58
CA GLY A 379 12.54 -21.40 21.39
C GLY A 379 11.56 -20.60 20.55
N LEU A 380 11.64 -19.27 20.62
CA LEU A 380 10.73 -18.36 19.91
C LEU A 380 11.27 -17.88 18.54
N LEU A 381 12.43 -18.37 18.12
CA LEU A 381 13.15 -17.89 16.93
C LEU A 381 12.97 -18.82 15.72
N LYS A 382 13.59 -18.44 14.60
CA LYS A 382 13.64 -19.25 13.38
C LYS A 382 14.50 -20.49 13.56
N ASP A 383 14.27 -21.49 12.71
CA ASP A 383 15.14 -22.68 12.60
C ASP A 383 16.56 -22.32 12.19
N GLU A 384 16.69 -21.49 11.16
CA GLU A 384 17.97 -20.99 10.69
C GLU A 384 18.28 -19.63 11.33
N LEU A 385 19.14 -19.66 12.35
CA LEU A 385 19.62 -18.45 13.01
C LEU A 385 20.86 -17.90 12.30
N VAL A 386 20.87 -16.59 12.07
CA VAL A 386 22.06 -15.88 11.58
C VAL A 386 23.17 -15.85 12.65
N TYR A 387 22.79 -15.86 13.93
CA TYR A 387 23.71 -15.92 15.06
C TYR A 387 23.43 -17.20 15.86
N SER A 388 24.42 -18.07 16.00
CA SER A 388 24.29 -19.25 16.86
C SER A 388 24.11 -18.81 18.32
N GLN A 389 23.21 -19.46 19.06
CA GLN A 389 23.30 -19.43 20.51
C GLN A 389 24.58 -20.17 20.90
N GLN A 390 25.54 -19.44 21.48
CA GLN A 390 26.70 -20.05 22.13
C GLN A 390 26.27 -20.77 23.40
#